data_AF-A0A950YDY5-F1
#
_entry.id   AF-A0A950YDY5-F1
#
_cell.length_a   1.000
_cell.length_b   1.000
_cell.length_c   1.000
_cell.angle_alpha   90.00
_cell.angle_beta   90.00
_cell.angle_gamma   90.00
#
_symmetry.space_group_name_H-M   'P 1'
#
loop_
_entity.id
_entity.type
_entity.pdbx_description
1 polymer ?
#
loop_
_entity_poly.entity_id
_entity_poly.type
_entity_poly.pdbx_seq_one_letter_code
_entity_poly.pdbx_strand_id
1 'polypeptide(L)'
;LFSTALATASAAGRQSISTAAAGSPQGFSETFYAYLSQANNNGSAFAGYSAFVQPNAGNLGSHGITFANLLGGFTMLFARFAPILFALAVAGTLAGKRVSPAGLGTMRTDNPTFVILLIGVIVLVGALTFFPALLLGPIVQGLTNHLYA
;
A
#
# COMPACT_ATOMS: atom_id res chain seq x y z
N LEU A 1 -3.51 -3.14 -3.03
CA LEU A 1 -4.85 -3.75 -3.23
C LEU A 1 -4.76 -5.14 -3.84
N PHE A 2 -4.18 -5.31 -5.03
CA PHE A 2 -4.03 -6.64 -5.66
C PHE A 2 -3.33 -7.67 -4.76
N SER A 3 -2.13 -7.35 -4.25
CA SER A 3 -1.38 -8.26 -3.36
C SER A 3 -2.16 -8.57 -2.07
N THR A 4 -2.83 -7.56 -1.49
CA THR A 4 -3.72 -7.73 -0.33
C THR A 4 -4.85 -8.72 -0.63
N ALA A 5 -5.55 -8.55 -1.76
CA ALA A 5 -6.65 -9.43 -2.15
C ALA A 5 -6.17 -10.88 -2.38
N LEU A 6 -5.02 -11.05 -3.03
CA LEU A 6 -4.44 -12.38 -3.24
C LEU A 6 -4.04 -13.04 -1.90
N ALA A 7 -3.48 -12.25 -0.97
CA ALA A 7 -3.10 -12.73 0.35
C ALA A 7 -4.31 -13.12 1.23
N THR A 8 -5.38 -12.33 1.22
CA THR A 8 -6.57 -12.61 2.04
C THR A 8 -7.45 -13.70 1.45
N ALA A 9 -7.53 -13.81 0.11
CA ALA A 9 -8.31 -14.83 -0.57
C ALA A 9 -7.66 -16.22 -0.52
N SER A 10 -6.32 -16.31 -0.57
CA SER A 10 -5.60 -17.59 -0.62
C SER A 10 -5.40 -18.24 0.74
N ALA A 11 -5.49 -19.57 0.80
CA ALA A 11 -5.21 -20.33 2.02
C ALA A 11 -3.75 -20.15 2.49
N ALA A 12 -2.81 -20.06 1.55
CA ALA A 12 -1.39 -19.83 1.82
C ALA A 12 -1.11 -18.43 2.38
N GLY A 13 -1.77 -17.40 1.85
CA GLY A 13 -1.60 -16.02 2.32
C GLY A 13 -2.19 -15.76 3.69
N ARG A 14 -3.28 -16.47 4.06
CA ARG A 14 -3.89 -16.39 5.40
C ARG A 14 -3.02 -16.99 6.50
N GLN A 15 -2.04 -17.84 6.18
CA GLN A 15 -1.12 -18.42 7.18
C GLN A 15 -0.21 -17.36 7.84
N SER A 16 -0.05 -16.21 7.19
CA SER A 16 0.75 -15.09 7.70
C SER A 16 0.01 -14.21 8.70
N ILE A 17 -1.31 -14.37 8.85
CA ILE A 17 -2.11 -13.60 9.80
C ILE A 17 -1.95 -14.25 11.18
N SER A 18 -1.66 -13.45 12.21
CA SER A 18 -1.60 -13.96 13.58
C SER A 18 -2.92 -14.63 13.99
N THR A 19 -2.82 -15.67 14.83
CA THR A 19 -3.99 -16.39 15.34
C THR A 19 -4.97 -15.47 16.06
N ALA A 20 -4.47 -14.49 16.82
CA ALA A 20 -5.29 -13.50 17.53
C ALA A 20 -6.07 -12.55 16.60
N ALA A 21 -5.59 -12.34 15.37
CA ALA A 21 -6.22 -11.46 14.38
C ALA A 21 -6.96 -12.23 13.27
N ALA A 22 -6.96 -13.56 13.32
CA ALA A 22 -7.57 -14.39 12.29
C ALA A 22 -9.10 -14.18 12.25
N GLY A 23 -9.63 -13.85 11.07
CA GLY A 23 -11.07 -13.62 10.89
C GLY A 23 -11.58 -12.28 11.43
N SER A 24 -10.69 -11.41 11.94
CA SER A 24 -11.06 -10.08 12.44
C SER A 24 -10.70 -8.95 11.45
N PRO A 25 -11.31 -7.76 11.58
CA PRO A 25 -10.91 -6.57 10.84
C PRO A 25 -9.44 -6.19 11.05
N GLN A 26 -8.86 -6.47 12.22
CA GLN A 26 -7.44 -6.27 12.49
C GLN A 26 -6.58 -7.14 11.56
N GLY A 27 -6.91 -8.42 11.37
CA GLY A 27 -6.15 -9.28 10.47
C GLY A 27 -6.14 -8.79 9.03
N PHE A 28 -7.27 -8.21 8.57
CA PHE A 28 -7.32 -7.52 7.28
C PHE A 28 -6.46 -6.25 7.28
N SER A 29 -6.56 -5.41 8.30
CA SER A 29 -5.75 -4.18 8.44
C SER A 29 -4.25 -4.46 8.42
N GLU A 30 -3.78 -5.48 9.15
CA GLU A 30 -2.37 -5.88 9.19
C GLU A 30 -1.89 -6.38 7.83
N THR A 31 -2.68 -7.23 7.17
CA THR A 31 -2.39 -7.72 5.82
C THR A 31 -2.36 -6.57 4.80
N PHE A 32 -3.37 -5.69 4.84
CA PHE A 32 -3.47 -4.54 3.95
C PHE A 32 -2.29 -3.59 4.15
N TYR A 33 -1.94 -3.29 5.40
CA TYR A 33 -0.83 -2.42 5.73
C TYR A 33 0.52 -2.99 5.30
N ALA A 34 0.76 -4.30 5.48
CA ALA A 34 2.00 -4.95 5.04
C ALA A 34 2.25 -4.76 3.54
N TYR A 35 1.26 -5.06 2.69
CA TYR A 35 1.40 -4.88 1.26
C TYR A 35 1.33 -3.42 0.81
N LEU A 36 0.61 -2.55 1.53
CA LEU A 36 0.61 -1.11 1.23
C LEU A 36 1.98 -0.50 1.50
N SER A 37 2.60 -0.84 2.63
CA SER A 37 3.94 -0.40 3.01
C SER A 37 4.98 -0.88 1.99
N GLN A 38 4.94 -2.17 1.63
CA GLN A 38 5.83 -2.75 0.63
C GLN A 38 5.62 -2.12 -0.76
N ALA A 39 4.37 -1.92 -1.19
CA ALA A 39 4.04 -1.30 -2.46
C ALA A 39 4.38 0.21 -2.53
N ASN A 40 4.64 0.84 -1.40
CA ASN A 40 5.12 2.23 -1.33
C ASN A 40 6.59 2.31 -0.87
N ASN A 41 7.28 1.16 -0.78
CA ASN A 41 8.67 1.08 -0.33
C ASN A 41 8.94 1.80 1.01
N ASN A 42 7.96 1.79 1.93
CA ASN A 42 8.07 2.46 3.24
C ASN A 42 8.89 1.62 4.23
N GLY A 43 8.53 0.34 4.40
CA GLY A 43 9.24 -0.61 5.26
C GLY A 43 8.65 -0.75 6.68
N SER A 44 7.67 0.05 7.06
CA SER A 44 6.88 -0.15 8.28
C SER A 44 5.99 -1.41 8.21
N ALA A 45 5.67 -2.01 9.35
CA ALA A 45 4.77 -3.17 9.42
C ALA A 45 4.01 -3.23 10.76
N PHE A 46 2.78 -3.73 10.70
CA PHE A 46 2.14 -4.30 11.88
C PHE A 46 2.65 -5.75 12.00
N ALA A 47 3.46 -6.00 13.02
CA ALA A 47 4.16 -7.27 13.22
C ALA A 47 3.23 -8.48 13.51
N GLY A 48 1.91 -8.29 13.49
CA GLY A 48 0.91 -9.37 13.51
C GLY A 48 0.71 -10.07 12.15
N TYR A 49 1.03 -9.41 11.02
CA TYR A 49 1.14 -10.07 9.71
C TYR A 49 2.60 -10.43 9.44
N SER A 50 2.93 -11.71 9.57
CA SER A 50 4.30 -12.19 9.55
C SER A 50 4.64 -12.94 8.27
N ALA A 51 5.85 -12.71 7.76
CA ALA A 51 6.41 -13.53 6.70
C ALA A 51 6.99 -14.86 7.21
N PHE A 52 6.64 -15.23 8.44
CA PHE A 52 6.98 -16.49 9.06
C PHE A 52 5.71 -17.26 9.40
N VAL A 53 5.66 -18.55 9.08
CA VAL A 53 4.61 -19.45 9.56
C VAL A 53 4.96 -19.80 11.00
N GLN A 54 4.33 -19.16 12.00
CA GLN A 54 4.58 -19.53 13.38
C GLN A 54 3.36 -19.38 14.30
N PRO A 55 3.12 -20.32 15.25
CA PRO A 55 1.97 -20.27 16.15
C PRO A 55 2.15 -19.30 17.34
N ASN A 56 3.38 -18.82 17.61
CA ASN A 56 3.72 -18.02 18.79
C ASN A 56 4.69 -16.89 18.42
N ALA A 57 4.59 -15.74 19.10
CA ALA A 57 5.41 -14.55 18.87
C ALA A 57 6.92 -14.82 19.06
N GLY A 58 7.71 -14.59 18.00
CA GLY A 58 9.17 -14.68 18.00
C GLY A 58 9.74 -15.36 16.75
N ASN A 59 10.96 -14.99 16.34
CA ASN A 59 11.62 -15.49 15.11
C ASN A 59 12.31 -16.88 15.28
N LEU A 60 12.02 -17.61 16.36
CA LEU A 60 12.69 -18.87 16.70
C LEU A 60 11.96 -20.05 16.03
N GLY A 61 12.52 -20.61 14.95
CA GLY A 61 11.91 -21.74 14.20
C GLY A 61 11.31 -21.36 12.84
N SER A 62 11.46 -20.10 12.46
CA SER A 62 11.09 -19.59 11.14
C SER A 62 12.03 -20.10 10.05
N HIS A 63 11.59 -21.12 9.31
CA HIS A 63 12.35 -21.71 8.22
C HIS A 63 11.56 -21.68 6.93
N GLY A 64 12.21 -21.27 5.84
CA GLY A 64 11.65 -21.32 4.48
C GLY A 64 11.15 -19.98 3.94
N ILE A 65 10.95 -19.95 2.63
CA ILE A 65 10.39 -18.81 1.91
C ILE A 65 8.86 -18.92 1.99
N THR A 66 8.20 -17.97 2.64
CA THR A 66 6.73 -17.98 2.76
C THR A 66 6.05 -17.32 1.56
N PHE A 67 4.74 -17.54 1.44
CA PHE A 67 3.90 -16.83 0.49
C PHE A 67 4.09 -15.31 0.60
N ALA A 68 4.09 -14.78 1.82
CA ALA A 68 4.28 -13.36 2.08
C ALA A 68 5.68 -12.85 1.69
N ASN A 69 6.73 -13.68 1.82
CA ASN A 69 8.06 -13.33 1.30
C ASN A 69 8.06 -13.21 -0.23
N LEU A 70 7.50 -14.18 -0.94
CA LEU A 70 7.49 -14.17 -2.40
C LEU A 70 6.64 -13.00 -2.92
N LEU A 71 5.37 -12.94 -2.51
CA LEU A 71 4.46 -11.91 -2.98
C LEU A 71 4.92 -10.52 -2.57
N GLY A 72 5.43 -10.37 -1.34
CA GLY A 72 5.98 -9.10 -0.86
C GLY A 72 7.25 -8.68 -1.61
N GLY A 73 8.14 -9.63 -1.92
CA GLY A 73 9.32 -9.40 -2.75
C GLY A 73 8.97 -8.91 -4.15
N PHE A 74 8.02 -9.60 -4.82
CA PHE A 74 7.51 -9.14 -6.12
C PHE A 74 6.81 -7.78 -6.01
N THR A 75 6.00 -7.58 -4.97
CA THR A 75 5.32 -6.30 -4.73
C THR A 75 6.34 -5.16 -4.64
N MET A 76 7.40 -5.32 -3.85
CA MET A 76 8.46 -4.30 -3.72
C MET A 76 9.24 -4.09 -5.02
N LEU A 77 9.54 -5.17 -5.76
CA LEU A 77 10.26 -5.11 -7.03
C LEU A 77 9.50 -4.23 -8.03
N PHE A 78 8.22 -4.53 -8.27
CA PHE A 78 7.40 -3.76 -9.21
C PHE A 78 7.11 -2.36 -8.69
N ALA A 79 6.80 -2.21 -7.40
CA ALA A 79 6.56 -0.91 -6.79
C ALA A 79 7.74 0.05 -6.89
N ARG A 80 8.98 -0.48 -6.84
CA ARG A 80 10.17 0.36 -6.95
C ARG A 80 10.52 0.67 -8.40
N PHE A 81 10.63 -0.35 -9.23
CA PHE A 81 11.22 -0.19 -10.56
C PHE A 81 10.24 0.26 -11.63
N ALA A 82 8.95 -0.14 -11.56
CA ALA A 82 7.99 0.30 -12.57
C ALA A 82 7.74 1.82 -12.54
N PRO A 83 7.51 2.48 -11.38
CA PRO A 83 7.38 3.93 -11.34
C PRO A 83 8.64 4.67 -11.80
N ILE A 84 9.84 4.15 -11.50
CA ILE A 84 11.10 4.71 -12.01
C ILE A 84 11.14 4.66 -13.54
N LEU A 85 10.82 3.50 -14.13
CA LEU A 85 10.79 3.35 -15.59
C LEU A 85 9.76 4.29 -16.24
N PHE A 86 8.57 4.41 -15.66
CA PHE A 86 7.55 5.34 -16.17
C PHE A 86 7.96 6.81 -16.01
N ALA A 87 8.57 7.19 -14.89
CA ALA A 87 9.08 8.54 -14.69
C ALA A 87 10.19 8.88 -15.70
N LEU A 88 11.10 7.94 -15.97
CA LEU A 88 12.14 8.10 -17.00
C LEU A 88 11.55 8.18 -18.40
N ALA A 89 10.50 7.42 -18.71
CA ALA A 89 9.80 7.52 -19.99
C ALA A 89 9.17 8.91 -20.17
N VAL A 90 8.47 9.42 -19.15
CA VAL A 90 7.92 10.79 -19.16
C VAL A 90 9.04 11.81 -19.35
N ALA A 91 10.14 11.70 -18.58
CA ALA A 91 11.29 12.59 -18.71
C ALA A 91 11.88 12.58 -20.13
N GLY A 92 12.04 11.39 -20.74
CA GLY A 92 12.49 11.25 -22.12
C GLY A 92 11.56 11.94 -23.13
N THR A 93 10.23 11.83 -22.96
CA THR A 93 9.28 12.53 -23.84
C THR A 93 9.26 14.05 -23.65
N LEU A 94 9.64 14.53 -22.47
CA LEU A 94 9.74 15.96 -22.16
C LEU A 94 11.08 16.56 -22.58
N ALA A 95 12.16 15.78 -22.60
CA ALA A 95 13.52 16.25 -22.88
C ALA A 95 13.67 16.98 -24.24
N GLY A 96 12.90 16.57 -25.24
CA GLY A 96 12.89 17.22 -26.56
C GLY A 96 11.90 18.39 -26.70
N LYS A 97 11.03 18.65 -25.70
CA LYS A 97 10.02 19.70 -25.78
C LYS A 97 10.61 21.05 -25.43
N ARG A 98 10.25 22.08 -26.21
CA ARG A 98 10.59 23.47 -25.91
C ARG A 98 9.60 24.06 -24.91
N VAL A 99 10.10 24.87 -23.98
CA VAL A 99 9.26 25.62 -23.04
C VAL A 99 8.54 26.74 -23.79
N SER A 100 7.21 26.81 -23.65
CA SER A 100 6.41 27.90 -24.20
C SER A 100 6.40 29.10 -23.24
N PRO A 101 6.43 30.35 -23.75
CA PRO A 101 6.17 31.53 -22.93
C PRO A 101 4.78 31.46 -22.26
N ALA A 102 4.65 32.08 -21.09
CA ALA A 102 3.38 32.21 -20.40
C ALA A 102 2.43 33.14 -21.16
N GLY A 103 1.15 32.78 -21.23
CA GLY A 103 0.09 33.58 -21.84
C GLY A 103 -1.18 33.59 -21.00
N LEU A 104 -2.25 34.20 -21.54
CA LEU A 104 -3.53 34.34 -20.83
C LEU A 104 -4.17 33.02 -20.39
N GLY A 105 -3.86 31.91 -21.08
CA GLY A 105 -4.34 30.57 -20.74
C GLY A 105 -3.43 29.78 -19.79
N THR A 106 -2.29 30.32 -19.36
CA THR A 106 -1.33 29.60 -18.51
C THR A 106 -1.73 29.71 -17.04
N MET A 107 -2.01 28.58 -16.39
CA MET A 107 -2.24 28.53 -14.95
C MET A 107 -0.92 28.68 -14.18
N ARG A 108 -0.87 29.61 -13.22
CA ARG A 108 0.25 29.73 -12.28
C ARG A 108 0.29 28.56 -11.29
N THR A 109 1.44 27.91 -11.15
CA THR A 109 1.64 26.72 -10.30
C THR A 109 2.33 27.02 -8.96
N ASP A 110 2.53 28.30 -8.64
CA ASP A 110 3.30 28.81 -7.50
C ASP A 110 2.43 29.56 -6.47
N ASN A 111 1.11 29.47 -6.58
CA ASN A 111 0.15 30.23 -5.77
C ASN A 111 -0.77 29.32 -4.93
N PRO A 112 -1.52 29.87 -3.96
CA PRO A 112 -2.42 29.09 -3.11
C PRO A 112 -3.48 28.30 -3.88
N THR A 113 -3.96 28.83 -5.00
CA THR A 113 -4.96 28.15 -5.84
C THR A 113 -4.43 26.81 -6.36
N PHE A 114 -3.21 26.78 -6.88
CA PHE A 114 -2.59 25.54 -7.34
C PHE A 114 -2.30 24.58 -6.19
N VAL A 115 -1.87 25.10 -5.03
CA VAL A 115 -1.64 24.27 -3.83
C VAL A 115 -2.92 23.55 -3.40
N ILE A 116 -4.05 24.26 -3.33
CA ILE A 116 -5.35 23.68 -2.98
C ILE A 116 -5.77 22.64 -4.00
N LEU A 117 -5.62 22.95 -5.30
CA LEU A 117 -5.93 22.00 -6.37
C LEU A 117 -5.08 20.73 -6.25
N LEU A 118 -3.77 20.85 -6.05
CA LEU A 118 -2.84 19.74 -5.94
C LEU A 118 -3.17 18.84 -4.75
N ILE A 119 -3.39 19.43 -3.56
CA ILE A 119 -3.80 18.68 -2.36
C ILE A 119 -5.14 17.99 -2.60
N GLY A 120 -6.11 18.68 -3.19
CA GLY A 120 -7.42 18.15 -3.51
C GLY A 120 -7.32 16.91 -4.42
N VAL A 121 -6.52 16.97 -5.47
CA VAL A 121 -6.28 15.83 -6.38
C VAL A 121 -5.62 14.67 -5.64
N ILE A 122 -4.57 14.92 -4.83
CA ILE A 122 -3.88 13.86 -4.07
C ILE A 122 -4.84 13.16 -3.11
N VAL A 123 -5.60 13.93 -2.33
CA VAL A 123 -6.57 13.40 -1.35
C VAL A 123 -7.68 12.65 -2.08
N LEU A 124 -8.22 13.19 -3.17
CA LEU A 124 -9.32 12.57 -3.90
C LEU A 124 -8.90 11.23 -4.52
N VAL A 125 -7.75 11.19 -5.19
CA VAL A 125 -7.21 9.97 -5.79
C VAL A 125 -6.93 8.92 -4.71
N GLY A 126 -6.27 9.33 -3.61
CA GLY A 126 -5.99 8.43 -2.49
C GLY A 126 -7.26 7.90 -1.83
N ALA A 127 -8.21 8.79 -1.50
CA ALA A 127 -9.47 8.44 -0.89
C ALA A 127 -10.24 7.46 -1.77
N LEU A 128 -10.52 7.79 -3.03
CA LEU A 128 -11.30 6.92 -3.92
C LEU A 128 -10.62 5.56 -4.18
N THR A 129 -9.29 5.51 -4.18
CA THR A 129 -8.55 4.26 -4.37
C THR A 129 -8.64 3.36 -3.15
N PHE A 130 -8.46 3.92 -1.94
CA PHE A 130 -8.32 3.12 -0.71
C PHE A 130 -9.58 3.06 0.15
N PHE A 131 -10.62 3.84 -0.16
CA PHE A 131 -11.83 3.93 0.65
C PHE A 131 -12.48 2.56 0.95
N PRO A 132 -12.67 1.65 -0.02
CA PRO A 132 -13.23 0.33 0.29
C PRO A 132 -12.36 -0.49 1.25
N ALA A 133 -11.04 -0.44 1.09
CA ALA A 133 -10.12 -1.17 1.96
C ALA A 133 -10.05 -0.54 3.36
N LEU A 134 -10.07 0.80 3.47
CA LEU A 134 -10.10 1.50 4.76
C LEU A 134 -11.40 1.21 5.52
N LEU A 135 -12.53 1.08 4.83
CA LEU A 135 -13.80 0.69 5.44
C LEU A 135 -13.72 -0.72 6.05
N LEU A 136 -13.22 -1.70 5.30
CA LEU A 136 -13.18 -3.11 5.73
C LEU A 136 -12.15 -3.40 6.84
N GLY A 137 -11.15 -2.55 7.01
CA GLY A 137 -10.12 -2.71 8.04
C GLY A 137 -10.27 -1.71 9.19
N PRO A 138 -9.54 -0.59 9.15
CA PRO A 138 -9.38 0.30 10.30
C PRO A 138 -10.67 1.00 10.74
N ILE A 139 -11.57 1.33 9.79
CA ILE A 139 -12.81 2.04 10.14
C ILE A 139 -13.76 1.10 10.89
N VAL A 140 -14.05 -0.09 10.35
CA VAL A 140 -14.88 -1.08 11.06
C VAL A 140 -14.25 -1.47 12.39
N GLN A 141 -12.93 -1.60 12.44
CA GLN A 141 -12.22 -1.87 13.70
C GLN A 141 -12.43 -0.77 14.74
N GLY A 142 -12.30 0.51 14.36
CA GLY A 142 -12.52 1.65 15.27
C GLY A 142 -13.97 1.79 15.76
N LEU A 143 -14.92 1.19 15.05
CA LEU A 143 -16.34 1.16 15.41
C LEU A 143 -16.72 -0.08 16.23
N THR A 144 -15.82 -1.05 16.40
CA THR A 144 -16.09 -2.32 17.09
C THR A 144 -15.42 -2.33 18.46
N ASN A 145 -16.14 -2.76 19.49
CA ASN A 145 -15.63 -2.79 20.88
C ASN A 145 -14.70 -3.99 21.20
N HIS A 146 -14.42 -4.86 20.22
CA HIS A 146 -13.61 -6.07 20.38
C HIS A 146 -12.44 -6.06 19.40
N LEU A 147 -11.22 -5.94 19.94
CA LEU A 147 -9.98 -5.84 19.15
C LEU A 147 -9.41 -7.22 18.76
N TYR A 148 -9.71 -8.25 19.54
CA TYR A 148 -9.30 -9.64 19.32
C TYR A 148 -10.46 -10.52 19.82
N ALA A 149 -10.98 -11.40 18.96
CA ALA A 149 -12.01 -12.37 19.31
C ALA A 149 -11.40 -13.78 19.30
#